data_AF-A0A8T4YBG4-F1
#
_entry.id   AF-A0A8T4YBG4-F1
#
_cell.length_a   1.000
_cell.length_b   1.000
_cell.length_c   1.000
_cell.angle_alpha   90.00
_cell.angle_beta   90.00
_cell.angle_gamma   90.00
#
_symmetry.space_group_name_H-M   'P 1'
#
loop_
_entity.id
_entity.type
_entity.pdbx_description
1 polymer ?
#
loop_
_entity_poly.entity_id
_entity_poly.type
_entity_poly.pdbx_seq_one_letter_code
_entity_poly.pdbx_strand_id
1 'polypeptide(L)'
;MFLLVRVSVSDTVAKYTPEFFMLPKDVSEMLLRGVGNLGVLPWDILFPAILWRFLLVILFAGVGIGIANVFRREWIDVEKLPFPYVTVVQTCLMNIEGIGRKERKSKTQFLIGMLLGFLLGIPLSGATLFPWFPDLYMWRSNTCGPGSHWIAPPDIPWHLGLAKHPPMHAFMLLVPLHALFSALFYTLVAEIAFFAAYYGFGYYTGVTGAVLYRFTQLRRCIFQQSLLVQHSDFSL
;
A
#
# COMPACT_ATOMS: atom_id res chain seq x y z
N MET A 1 -10.56 0.76 1.00
CA MET A 1 -10.65 -0.32 2.02
C MET A 1 -11.18 0.14 3.39
N PHE A 2 -11.54 1.42 3.62
CA PHE A 2 -12.06 1.86 4.93
C PHE A 2 -13.57 1.70 5.14
N LEU A 3 -14.34 1.67 4.05
CA LEU A 3 -15.80 1.52 4.06
C LEU A 3 -16.26 0.23 4.77
N LEU A 4 -15.50 -0.86 4.58
CA LEU A 4 -15.84 -2.19 5.07
C LEU A 4 -15.18 -2.51 6.43
N VAL A 5 -14.51 -1.53 7.04
CA VAL A 5 -13.71 -1.76 8.25
C VAL A 5 -14.56 -2.13 9.46
N ARG A 6 -15.84 -1.71 9.52
CA ARG A 6 -16.71 -1.99 10.66
C ARG A 6 -16.97 -3.49 10.86
N VAL A 7 -16.87 -4.29 9.79
CA VAL A 7 -16.95 -5.77 9.86
C VAL A 7 -15.78 -6.37 10.66
N SER A 8 -14.65 -5.66 10.71
CA SER A 8 -13.41 -6.10 11.35
C SER A 8 -13.12 -5.46 12.71
N VAL A 9 -13.90 -4.48 13.13
CA VAL A 9 -13.64 -3.65 14.33
C VAL A 9 -14.65 -4.00 15.44
N SER A 10 -14.20 -3.97 16.69
CA SER A 10 -15.06 -4.23 17.85
C SER A 10 -16.15 -3.16 18.01
N ASP A 11 -17.32 -3.55 18.50
CA ASP A 11 -18.47 -2.66 18.68
C ASP A 11 -18.16 -1.47 19.61
N THR A 12 -17.20 -1.64 20.53
CA THR A 12 -16.71 -0.60 21.43
C THR A 12 -16.10 0.59 20.68
N VAL A 13 -15.32 0.33 19.62
CA VAL A 13 -14.67 1.38 18.81
C VAL A 13 -15.65 1.93 17.76
N ALA A 14 -16.53 1.06 17.25
CA ALA A 14 -17.54 1.44 16.27
C ALA A 14 -18.48 2.55 16.78
N LYS A 15 -18.76 2.58 18.10
CA LYS A 15 -19.60 3.59 18.76
C LYS A 15 -19.08 5.02 18.63
N TYR A 16 -17.76 5.21 18.63
CA TYR A 16 -17.14 6.55 18.56
C TYR A 16 -16.90 7.01 17.13
N THR A 17 -17.17 6.15 16.14
CA THR A 17 -16.88 6.46 14.74
C THR A 17 -18.16 6.81 14.00
N PRO A 18 -18.25 7.98 13.35
CA PRO A 18 -19.45 8.37 12.63
C PRO A 18 -19.70 7.46 11.41
N GLU A 19 -20.98 7.29 11.06
CA GLU A 19 -21.41 6.32 10.05
C GLU A 19 -20.97 6.66 8.62
N PHE A 20 -20.82 7.95 8.31
CA PHE A 20 -20.25 8.38 7.02
C PHE A 20 -18.75 8.04 6.89
N PHE A 21 -18.06 7.83 8.03
CA PHE A 21 -16.67 7.40 8.03
C PHE A 21 -16.59 5.87 7.96
N MET A 22 -17.40 5.16 8.72
CA MET A 22 -17.47 3.69 8.71
C MET A 22 -18.91 3.24 8.53
N LEU A 23 -19.20 2.55 7.42
CA LEU A 23 -20.54 2.05 7.13
C LEU A 23 -21.03 1.14 8.25
N PRO A 24 -22.34 1.14 8.53
CA PRO A 24 -22.99 0.13 9.35
C PRO A 24 -22.62 -1.30 8.95
N LYS A 25 -22.61 -2.20 9.95
CA LYS A 25 -22.08 -3.56 9.78
C LYS A 25 -22.93 -4.39 8.82
N ASP A 26 -24.23 -4.25 8.92
CA ASP A 26 -25.24 -4.80 8.01
C ASP A 26 -24.99 -4.37 6.56
N VAL A 27 -24.83 -3.07 6.28
CA VAL A 27 -24.57 -2.56 4.92
C VAL A 27 -23.21 -3.04 4.41
N SER A 28 -22.21 -3.07 5.28
CA SER A 28 -20.88 -3.57 4.93
C SER A 28 -20.90 -5.06 4.59
N GLU A 29 -21.63 -5.88 5.34
CA GLU A 29 -21.78 -7.31 5.06
C GLU A 29 -22.55 -7.55 3.76
N MET A 30 -23.57 -6.74 3.45
CA MET A 30 -24.27 -6.79 2.16
C MET A 30 -23.33 -6.50 0.98
N LEU A 31 -22.49 -5.46 1.09
CA LEU A 31 -21.48 -5.14 0.08
C LEU A 31 -20.45 -6.27 -0.11
N LEU A 32 -20.05 -6.92 0.98
CA LEU A 32 -19.06 -7.99 0.95
C LEU A 32 -19.57 -9.28 0.35
N ARG A 33 -20.78 -9.68 0.72
CA ARG A 33 -21.43 -10.89 0.20
C ARG A 33 -21.88 -10.71 -1.24
N GLY A 34 -21.96 -9.46 -1.71
CA GLY A 34 -22.56 -9.10 -2.98
C GLY A 34 -24.08 -9.13 -2.86
N VAL A 35 -24.71 -8.14 -3.48
CA VAL A 35 -26.17 -8.07 -3.55
C VAL A 35 -26.52 -8.28 -5.02
N GLY A 36 -27.30 -9.33 -5.31
CA GLY A 36 -27.67 -9.69 -6.68
C GLY A 36 -28.50 -8.62 -7.41
N ASN A 37 -29.00 -7.61 -6.69
CA ASN A 37 -29.70 -6.46 -7.24
C ASN A 37 -29.22 -5.16 -6.57
N LEU A 38 -28.87 -4.16 -7.38
CA LEU A 38 -28.40 -2.85 -6.95
C LEU A 38 -29.47 -1.99 -6.25
N GLY A 39 -30.76 -2.28 -6.47
CA GLY A 39 -31.87 -1.55 -5.84
C GLY A 39 -32.06 -1.86 -4.36
N VAL A 40 -31.43 -2.93 -3.85
CA VAL A 40 -31.50 -3.34 -2.44
C VAL A 40 -30.46 -2.60 -1.59
N LEU A 41 -29.48 -1.93 -2.20
CA LEU A 41 -28.48 -1.17 -1.45
C LEU A 41 -29.10 0.12 -0.86
N PRO A 42 -28.85 0.42 0.42
CA PRO A 42 -29.24 1.69 1.03
C PRO A 42 -28.33 2.81 0.55
N TRP A 43 -28.69 3.41 -0.59
CA TRP A 43 -27.93 4.49 -1.24
C TRP A 43 -27.88 5.77 -0.41
N ASP A 44 -28.87 6.00 0.44
CA ASP A 44 -28.94 7.11 1.40
C ASP A 44 -27.78 7.09 2.40
N ILE A 45 -27.36 5.89 2.83
CA ILE A 45 -26.22 5.70 3.74
C ILE A 45 -24.91 5.61 2.95
N LEU A 46 -24.93 4.92 1.81
CA LEU A 46 -23.73 4.68 1.00
C LEU A 46 -23.17 5.95 0.37
N PHE A 47 -24.04 6.83 -0.15
CA PHE A 47 -23.63 7.99 -0.93
C PHE A 47 -22.84 9.02 -0.12
N PRO A 48 -23.25 9.43 1.10
CA PRO A 48 -22.45 10.31 1.95
C PRO A 48 -21.08 9.71 2.27
N ALA A 49 -21.03 8.39 2.51
CA ALA A 49 -19.77 7.70 2.79
C ALA A 49 -18.83 7.71 1.57
N ILE A 50 -19.35 7.48 0.36
CA ILE A 50 -18.59 7.57 -0.89
C ILE A 50 -18.09 9.00 -1.11
N LEU A 51 -18.99 9.98 -0.99
CA LEU A 51 -18.67 11.40 -1.19
C LEU A 51 -17.58 11.87 -0.24
N TRP A 52 -17.67 11.51 1.05
CA TRP A 52 -16.64 11.81 2.04
C TRP A 52 -15.26 11.27 1.62
N ARG A 53 -15.20 10.07 1.03
CA ARG A 53 -13.94 9.48 0.55
C ARG A 53 -13.36 10.23 -0.64
N PHE A 54 -14.20 10.61 -1.60
CA PHE A 54 -13.76 11.45 -2.71
C PHE A 54 -13.25 12.80 -2.22
N LEU A 55 -13.97 13.45 -1.31
CA LEU A 55 -13.55 14.73 -0.73
C LEU A 55 -12.22 14.61 0.01
N LEU A 56 -12.03 13.55 0.79
CA LEU A 56 -10.76 13.29 1.49
C LEU A 56 -9.61 13.10 0.50
N VAL A 57 -9.81 12.30 -0.55
CA VAL A 57 -8.78 12.09 -1.59
C VAL A 57 -8.47 13.39 -2.33
N ILE A 58 -9.49 14.16 -2.72
CA ILE A 58 -9.32 15.47 -3.39
C ILE A 58 -8.58 16.45 -2.49
N LEU A 59 -8.91 16.49 -1.19
CA LEU A 59 -8.26 17.36 -0.22
C LEU A 59 -6.77 17.02 -0.09
N PHE A 60 -6.43 15.75 0.15
CA PHE A 60 -5.03 15.33 0.25
C PHE A 60 -4.28 15.49 -1.07
N ALA A 61 -4.92 15.21 -2.20
CA ALA A 61 -4.33 15.47 -3.51
C ALA A 61 -4.09 16.96 -3.73
N GLY A 62 -5.03 17.84 -3.35
CA GLY A 62 -4.88 19.28 -3.43
C GLY A 62 -3.74 19.82 -2.58
N VAL A 63 -3.63 19.35 -1.33
CA VAL A 63 -2.49 19.67 -0.46
C VAL A 63 -1.18 19.16 -1.08
N GLY A 64 -1.16 17.92 -1.58
CA GLY A 64 0.03 17.35 -2.24
C GLY A 64 0.46 18.14 -3.49
N ILE A 65 -0.48 18.54 -4.34
CA ILE A 65 -0.24 19.39 -5.51
C ILE A 65 0.26 20.77 -5.08
N GLY A 66 -0.32 21.35 -4.03
CA GLY A 66 0.12 22.64 -3.47
C GLY A 66 1.57 22.59 -3.01
N ILE A 67 1.91 21.58 -2.20
CA ILE A 67 3.28 21.33 -1.73
C ILE A 67 4.23 21.11 -2.91
N ALA A 68 3.85 20.26 -3.87
CA ALA A 68 4.65 19.99 -5.06
C ALA A 68 4.90 21.26 -5.89
N ASN A 69 3.91 22.15 -6.00
CA ASN A 69 4.06 23.42 -6.71
C ASN A 69 5.01 24.40 -5.99
N VAL A 70 5.01 24.43 -4.65
CA VAL A 70 5.95 25.24 -3.87
C VAL A 70 7.38 24.76 -4.10
N PHE A 71 7.61 23.44 -3.99
CA PHE A 71 8.93 22.85 -4.18
C PHE A 71 9.33 22.68 -5.65
N ARG A 72 8.41 22.91 -6.59
CA ARG A 72 8.65 22.71 -8.02
C ARG A 72 9.89 23.46 -8.49
N ARG A 73 10.03 24.74 -8.12
CA ARG A 73 11.16 25.57 -8.55
C ARG A 73 12.48 25.02 -8.03
N GLU A 74 12.54 24.68 -6.75
CA GLU A 74 13.76 24.16 -6.13
C GLU A 74 14.11 22.78 -6.73
N TRP A 75 13.15 21.87 -6.84
CA TRP A 75 13.40 20.52 -7.35
C TRP A 75 13.71 20.47 -8.84
N ILE A 76 13.02 21.25 -9.66
CA ILE A 76 13.17 21.21 -11.13
C ILE A 76 14.24 22.16 -11.63
N ASP A 77 14.20 23.43 -11.20
CA ASP A 77 15.05 24.47 -11.80
C ASP A 77 16.41 24.56 -11.11
N VAL A 78 16.46 24.42 -9.78
CA VAL A 78 17.69 24.56 -8.98
C VAL A 78 18.43 23.23 -8.86
N GLU A 79 17.79 22.20 -8.28
CA GLU A 79 18.41 20.89 -8.02
C GLU A 79 18.40 19.97 -9.25
N LYS A 80 17.51 20.22 -10.22
CA LYS A 80 17.34 19.41 -11.43
C LYS A 80 17.20 17.92 -11.10
N LEU A 81 16.37 17.61 -10.10
CA LEU A 81 16.16 16.23 -9.66
C LEU A 81 15.60 15.40 -10.83
N PRO A 82 16.26 14.29 -11.20
CA PRO A 82 15.73 13.41 -12.23
C PRO A 82 14.48 12.73 -11.69
N PHE A 83 13.34 12.87 -12.38
CA PHE A 83 12.11 12.17 -12.02
C PHE A 83 12.23 10.70 -12.45
N PRO A 84 12.42 9.74 -11.52
CA PRO A 84 12.75 8.36 -11.87
C PRO A 84 11.67 7.72 -12.76
N TYR A 85 10.39 8.01 -12.50
CA TYR A 85 9.28 7.54 -13.32
C TYR A 85 9.35 8.06 -14.75
N VAL A 86 9.57 9.36 -14.93
CA VAL A 86 9.61 9.99 -16.25
C VAL A 86 10.85 9.52 -17.02
N THR A 87 11.99 9.34 -16.35
CA THR A 87 13.20 8.79 -16.97
C THR A 87 12.98 7.38 -17.52
N VAL A 88 12.29 6.51 -16.78
CA VAL A 88 11.94 5.17 -17.27
C VAL A 88 11.02 5.26 -18.49
N VAL A 89 9.98 6.09 -18.44
CA VAL A 89 9.05 6.26 -19.58
C VAL A 89 9.78 6.84 -20.80
N GLN A 90 10.61 7.87 -20.60
CA GLN A 90 11.37 8.52 -21.67
C GLN A 90 12.38 7.56 -22.30
N THR A 91 13.09 6.76 -21.50
CA THR A 91 14.02 5.75 -22.03
C THR A 91 13.28 4.65 -22.79
N CYS A 92 12.08 4.24 -22.35
CA CYS A 92 11.22 3.35 -23.11
C CYS A 92 10.77 3.97 -24.44
N LEU A 93 10.34 5.24 -24.44
CA LEU A 93 9.92 5.96 -25.64
C LEU A 93 11.06 6.12 -26.65
N MET A 94 12.25 6.57 -26.21
CA MET A 94 13.43 6.67 -27.09
C MET A 94 13.83 5.32 -27.68
N ASN A 95 13.65 4.23 -26.93
CA ASN A 95 13.91 2.88 -27.43
C ASN A 95 12.89 2.42 -28.48
N ILE A 96 11.65 2.92 -28.43
CA ILE A 96 10.60 2.65 -29.43
C ILE A 96 10.82 3.50 -30.68
N GLU A 97 11.13 4.79 -30.53
CA GLU A 97 11.44 5.68 -31.66
C GLU A 97 12.74 5.28 -32.38
N GLY A 98 13.67 4.65 -31.66
CA GLY A 98 14.91 4.10 -32.20
C GLY A 98 14.77 2.76 -32.93
N ILE A 99 13.57 2.24 -33.18
CA ILE A 99 13.32 1.00 -33.93
C ILE A 99 13.79 1.20 -35.39
N GLY A 100 15.07 0.94 -35.65
CA GLY A 100 15.72 1.08 -36.96
C GLY A 100 17.20 1.45 -36.90
N ARG A 101 17.70 2.01 -35.79
CA ARG A 101 19.12 2.36 -35.62
C ARG A 101 19.92 1.18 -35.06
N LYS A 102 21.12 0.93 -35.61
CA LYS A 102 21.97 -0.26 -35.34
C LYS A 102 22.59 -0.26 -33.92
N GLU A 103 22.62 0.88 -33.24
CA GLU A 103 23.24 1.05 -31.90
C GLU A 103 22.31 0.68 -30.73
N ARG A 104 21.66 -0.48 -30.78
CA ARG A 104 20.69 -0.87 -29.75
C ARG A 104 21.37 -1.49 -28.53
N LYS A 105 22.00 -0.67 -27.68
CA LYS A 105 22.70 -1.11 -26.46
C LYS A 105 21.77 -1.53 -25.28
N SER A 106 20.45 -1.32 -25.36
CA SER A 106 19.54 -1.50 -24.21
C SER A 106 18.72 -2.82 -24.18
N LYS A 107 18.72 -3.65 -25.24
CA LYS A 107 17.89 -4.87 -25.28
C LYS A 107 18.18 -5.84 -24.13
N THR A 108 19.46 -6.10 -23.87
CA THR A 108 19.87 -7.12 -22.89
C THR A 108 19.50 -6.70 -21.46
N GLN A 109 19.72 -5.43 -21.11
CA GLN A 109 19.33 -4.90 -19.79
C GLN A 109 17.81 -4.93 -19.58
N PHE A 110 17.04 -4.58 -20.62
CA PHE A 110 15.58 -4.69 -20.58
C PHE A 110 15.11 -6.14 -20.39
N LEU A 111 15.69 -7.09 -21.13
CA LEU A 111 15.36 -8.51 -20.99
C LEU A 111 15.77 -9.07 -19.62
N ILE A 112 16.90 -8.65 -19.07
CA ILE A 112 17.32 -9.02 -17.71
C ILE A 112 16.32 -8.48 -16.68
N GLY A 113 15.93 -7.20 -16.78
CA GLY A 113 14.94 -6.61 -15.88
C GLY A 113 13.58 -7.30 -15.95
N MET A 114 13.14 -7.65 -17.17
CA MET A 114 11.91 -8.42 -17.38
C MET A 114 12.00 -9.83 -16.79
N LEU A 115 13.12 -10.53 -17.00
CA LEU A 115 13.36 -11.86 -16.44
C LEU A 115 13.37 -11.81 -14.89
N LEU A 116 14.06 -10.84 -14.29
CA LEU A 116 14.04 -10.62 -12.84
C LEU A 116 12.63 -10.32 -12.34
N GLY A 117 11.87 -9.49 -13.05
CA GLY A 117 10.46 -9.22 -12.74
C GLY A 117 9.62 -10.48 -12.71
N PHE A 118 9.77 -11.37 -13.69
CA PHE A 118 9.08 -12.67 -13.70
C PHE A 118 9.56 -13.60 -12.58
N LEU A 119 10.87 -13.68 -12.33
CA LEU A 119 11.43 -14.51 -11.26
C LEU A 119 11.01 -14.04 -9.85
N LEU A 120 10.78 -12.74 -9.65
CA LEU A 120 10.23 -12.20 -8.40
C LEU A 120 8.70 -12.35 -8.34
N GLY A 121 8.03 -12.15 -9.47
CA GLY A 121 6.58 -12.17 -9.59
C GLY A 121 5.98 -13.57 -9.48
N ILE A 122 6.59 -14.59 -10.10
CA ILE A 122 6.06 -15.96 -10.11
C ILE A 122 5.96 -16.56 -8.69
N PRO A 123 7.00 -16.51 -7.83
CA PRO A 123 6.88 -17.04 -6.48
C PRO A 123 5.89 -16.26 -5.64
N LEU A 124 5.81 -14.94 -5.86
CA LEU A 124 4.85 -14.07 -5.19
C LEU A 124 3.41 -14.44 -5.56
N SER A 125 3.12 -14.52 -6.87
CA SER A 125 1.80 -14.94 -7.38
C SER A 125 1.47 -16.37 -6.97
N GLY A 126 2.45 -17.28 -7.00
CA GLY A 126 2.31 -18.65 -6.54
C GLY A 126 1.92 -18.73 -5.07
N ALA A 127 2.60 -17.97 -4.20
CA ALA A 127 2.27 -17.88 -2.78
C ALA A 127 0.88 -17.26 -2.54
N THR A 128 0.40 -16.36 -3.40
CA THR A 128 -0.95 -15.79 -3.27
C THR A 128 -2.06 -16.70 -3.81
N LEU A 129 -1.81 -17.42 -4.89
CA LEU A 129 -2.83 -18.23 -5.58
C LEU A 129 -2.95 -19.65 -5.03
N PHE A 130 -1.85 -20.27 -4.63
CA PHE A 130 -1.82 -21.68 -4.24
C PHE A 130 -1.40 -21.83 -2.77
N PRO A 131 -2.30 -22.25 -1.87
CA PRO A 131 -1.99 -22.41 -0.45
C PRO A 131 -0.78 -23.31 -0.16
N TRP A 132 -0.54 -24.31 -1.01
CA TRP A 132 0.57 -25.27 -0.87
C TRP A 132 1.94 -24.73 -1.34
N PHE A 133 1.97 -23.67 -2.15
CA PHE A 133 3.21 -23.12 -2.67
C PHE A 133 4.02 -22.46 -1.55
N PRO A 134 5.35 -22.69 -1.46
CA PRO A 134 6.19 -22.17 -0.38
C PRO A 134 6.24 -20.64 -0.40
N ASP A 135 6.02 -20.04 0.77
CA ASP A 135 6.06 -18.59 0.94
C ASP A 135 7.49 -18.06 1.15
N LEU A 136 8.26 -18.01 0.06
CA LEU A 136 9.68 -17.61 0.05
C LEU A 136 9.93 -16.20 0.61
N TYR A 137 8.99 -15.27 0.39
CA TYR A 137 9.12 -13.86 0.79
C TYR A 137 8.35 -13.52 2.06
N MET A 138 7.81 -14.53 2.76
CA MET A 138 6.87 -14.36 3.87
C MET A 138 5.74 -13.38 3.49
N TRP A 139 5.20 -13.47 2.29
CA TRP A 139 4.17 -12.58 1.79
C TRP A 139 2.82 -12.75 2.48
N ARG A 140 2.53 -13.95 3.02
CA ARG A 140 1.26 -14.26 3.70
C ARG A 140 1.22 -13.74 5.14
N SER A 141 2.37 -13.61 5.76
CA SER A 141 2.50 -13.12 7.13
C SER A 141 3.05 -11.70 7.14
N ASN A 142 2.51 -10.85 8.01
CA ASN A 142 3.14 -9.57 8.34
C ASN A 142 3.33 -8.66 7.13
N THR A 143 2.36 -8.65 6.21
CA THR A 143 2.36 -7.79 5.02
C THR A 143 1.22 -6.78 5.06
N CYS A 144 1.46 -5.65 4.41
CA CYS A 144 0.46 -4.64 4.15
C CYS A 144 0.45 -4.29 2.67
N GLY A 145 -0.76 -4.11 2.13
CA GLY A 145 -0.97 -3.69 0.75
C GLY A 145 -0.31 -2.33 0.45
N PRO A 146 -0.17 -1.96 -0.82
CA PRO A 146 0.46 -0.70 -1.20
C PRO A 146 -0.31 0.47 -0.58
N GLY A 147 0.43 1.42 0.02
CA GLY A 147 -0.15 2.57 0.74
C GLY A 147 -0.71 2.27 2.14
N SER A 148 -0.54 1.04 2.65
CA SER A 148 -0.92 0.68 4.02
C SER A 148 0.35 0.53 4.87
N HIS A 149 0.41 1.17 6.04
CA HIS A 149 1.49 0.94 6.99
C HIS A 149 1.10 -0.18 7.96
N TRP A 150 2.04 -1.08 8.22
CA TRP A 150 1.91 -2.08 9.27
C TRP A 150 2.68 -1.61 10.49
N ILE A 151 2.05 -1.54 11.66
CA ILE A 151 2.79 -1.42 12.92
C ILE A 151 3.16 -2.85 13.32
N ALA A 152 4.45 -3.15 13.26
CA ALA A 152 4.96 -4.45 13.64
C ALA A 152 4.71 -4.73 15.14
N PRO A 153 4.51 -5.99 15.55
CA PRO A 153 4.53 -6.41 16.94
C PRO A 153 5.83 -5.95 17.64
N PRO A 154 5.81 -5.79 18.97
CA PRO A 154 6.94 -5.24 19.74
C PRO A 154 8.25 -6.03 19.63
N ASP A 155 8.22 -7.24 19.07
CA ASP A 155 9.38 -8.12 18.91
C ASP A 155 10.29 -7.73 17.73
N ILE A 156 9.86 -6.81 16.85
CA ILE A 156 10.66 -6.37 15.71
C ILE A 156 11.18 -4.95 15.99
N PRO A 157 12.50 -4.71 15.97
CA PRO A 157 13.08 -3.40 16.27
C PRO A 157 12.70 -2.31 15.25
N TRP A 158 12.15 -2.71 14.10
CA TRP A 158 11.68 -1.84 13.03
C TRP A 158 10.15 -1.70 13.10
N HIS A 159 9.67 -0.54 13.55
CA HIS A 159 8.23 -0.30 13.76
C HIS A 159 7.52 0.07 12.46
N LEU A 160 8.24 0.64 11.47
CA LEU A 160 7.76 0.75 10.11
C LEU A 160 7.93 -0.61 9.43
N GLY A 161 6.85 -1.40 9.39
CA GLY A 161 6.82 -2.58 8.54
C GLY A 161 7.13 -2.18 7.10
N LEU A 162 8.33 -2.53 6.61
CA LEU A 162 8.76 -2.20 5.26
C LEU A 162 7.73 -2.77 4.28
N ALA A 163 7.14 -1.89 3.48
CA ALA A 163 6.18 -2.30 2.48
C ALA A 163 6.87 -3.25 1.51
N LYS A 164 6.42 -4.50 1.43
CA LYS A 164 7.15 -5.56 0.72
C LYS A 164 7.11 -5.42 -0.82
N HIS A 165 6.55 -4.35 -1.37
CA HIS A 165 6.32 -4.15 -2.81
C HIS A 165 7.64 -4.04 -3.60
N PRO A 166 8.08 -5.11 -4.29
CA PRO A 166 9.37 -5.10 -4.99
C PRO A 166 9.50 -3.99 -6.04
N PRO A 167 8.44 -3.63 -6.81
CA PRO A 167 8.52 -2.53 -7.77
C PRO A 167 8.87 -1.19 -7.13
N MET A 168 8.35 -0.88 -5.93
CA MET A 168 8.66 0.38 -5.25
C MET A 168 10.14 0.48 -4.90
N HIS A 169 10.74 -0.61 -4.42
CA HIS A 169 12.18 -0.68 -4.13
C HIS A 169 13.02 -0.59 -5.40
N ALA A 170 12.56 -1.20 -6.51
CA ALA A 170 13.23 -1.07 -7.80
C ALA A 170 13.25 0.38 -8.30
N PHE A 171 12.17 1.15 -8.10
CA PHE A 171 12.14 2.57 -8.43
C PHE A 171 13.06 3.41 -7.53
N MET A 172 13.23 3.03 -6.27
CA MET A 172 14.17 3.72 -5.36
C MET A 172 15.63 3.58 -5.82
N LEU A 173 16.00 2.53 -6.56
CA LEU A 173 17.35 2.38 -7.13
C LEU A 173 17.65 3.39 -8.25
N LEU A 174 16.63 4.04 -8.81
CA LEU A 174 16.79 5.08 -9.83
C LEU A 174 16.96 6.48 -9.20
N VAL A 175 16.65 6.62 -7.91
CA VAL A 175 16.77 7.88 -7.18
C VAL A 175 18.26 8.16 -6.92
N PRO A 176 18.74 9.41 -7.08
CA PRO A 176 20.14 9.73 -6.83
C PRO A 176 20.56 9.36 -5.40
N LEU A 177 21.78 8.81 -5.27
CA LEU A 177 22.29 8.22 -4.03
C LEU A 177 22.29 9.21 -2.84
N HIS A 178 22.55 10.49 -3.08
CA HIS A 178 22.55 11.51 -2.03
C HIS A 178 21.14 11.74 -1.45
N ALA A 179 20.10 11.72 -2.29
CA ALA A 179 18.71 11.84 -1.86
C ALA A 179 18.27 10.57 -1.12
N LEU A 180 18.67 9.40 -1.61
CA LEU A 180 18.40 8.12 -0.93
C LEU A 180 19.06 8.07 0.45
N PHE A 181 20.30 8.53 0.58
CA PHE A 181 21.01 8.59 1.85
C PHE A 181 20.34 9.56 2.84
N SER A 182 19.94 10.75 2.38
CA SER A 182 19.19 11.71 3.18
C SER A 182 17.85 11.11 3.66
N ALA A 183 17.08 10.50 2.75
CA ALA A 183 15.81 9.85 3.09
C ALA A 183 16.02 8.70 4.10
N LEU A 184 17.04 7.87 3.92
CA LEU A 184 17.40 6.81 4.86
C LEU A 184 17.79 7.37 6.23
N PHE A 185 18.60 8.44 6.27
CA PHE A 185 19.00 9.08 7.52
C PHE A 185 17.78 9.64 8.28
N TYR A 186 16.91 10.41 7.63
CA TYR A 186 15.74 10.98 8.29
C TYR A 186 14.70 9.92 8.68
N THR A 187 14.54 8.85 7.90
CA THR A 187 13.67 7.73 8.29
C THR A 187 14.22 6.99 9.51
N LEU A 188 15.54 6.79 9.62
CA LEU A 188 16.16 6.24 10.83
C LEU A 188 15.98 7.16 12.04
N VAL A 189 16.15 8.47 11.89
CA VAL A 189 15.91 9.43 12.96
C VAL A 189 14.45 9.39 13.42
N ALA A 190 13.50 9.35 12.48
CA ALA A 190 12.08 9.22 12.80
C ALA A 190 11.78 7.92 13.53
N GLU A 191 12.37 6.79 13.11
CA GLU A 191 12.23 5.50 13.77
C GLU A 191 12.75 5.51 15.21
N ILE A 192 13.95 6.06 15.42
CA ILE A 192 14.51 6.20 16.78
C ILE A 192 13.60 7.07 17.64
N ALA A 193 13.07 8.16 17.08
CA ALA A 193 12.14 9.05 17.79
C ALA A 193 10.83 8.33 18.17
N PHE A 194 10.25 7.54 17.26
CA PHE A 194 9.05 6.74 17.56
C PHE A 194 9.34 5.65 18.58
N PHE A 195 10.48 4.96 18.48
CA PHE A 195 10.92 3.96 19.46
C PHE A 195 11.07 4.58 20.85
N ALA A 196 11.75 5.73 20.94
CA ALA A 196 11.92 6.45 22.20
C ALA A 196 10.58 6.96 22.77
N ALA A 197 9.69 7.47 21.92
CA ALA A 197 8.35 7.89 22.33
C ALA A 197 7.50 6.72 22.86
N TYR A 198 7.63 5.54 22.25
CA TYR A 198 6.91 4.32 22.65
C TYR A 198 7.47 3.72 23.94
N TYR A 199 8.76 3.38 23.97
CA TYR A 199 9.40 2.67 25.09
C TYR A 199 9.87 3.61 26.22
N GLY A 200 10.33 4.81 25.90
CA GLY A 200 10.92 5.73 26.88
C GLY A 200 9.89 6.59 27.61
N PHE A 201 8.83 7.02 26.91
CA PHE A 201 7.86 7.97 27.46
C PHE A 201 6.42 7.44 27.56
N GLY A 202 6.11 6.29 26.96
CA GLY A 202 4.78 5.68 27.05
C GLY A 202 3.65 6.47 26.39
N TYR A 203 3.94 7.40 25.48
CA TYR A 203 2.92 8.25 24.86
C TYR A 203 1.93 7.51 23.93
N TYR A 204 2.20 6.24 23.62
CA TYR A 204 1.38 5.39 22.75
C TYR A 204 0.59 4.33 23.53
N THR A 205 -0.12 4.73 24.57
CA THR A 205 -0.98 3.83 25.39
C THR A 205 -2.12 3.18 24.61
N GLY A 206 -2.55 3.77 23.48
CA GLY A 206 -3.58 3.21 22.60
C GLY A 206 -3.10 2.02 21.75
N VAL A 207 -1.79 1.79 21.67
CA VAL A 207 -1.18 0.72 20.87
C VAL A 207 -1.05 -0.57 21.71
N THR A 208 -0.82 -0.48 23.01
CA THR A 208 -0.70 -1.67 23.90
C THR A 208 -2.03 -2.34 24.23
N GLY A 209 -3.17 -1.80 23.79
CA GLY A 209 -4.47 -2.45 23.89
C GLY A 209 -4.50 -3.76 23.10
N ALA A 210 -4.29 -4.87 23.79
CA ALA A 210 -4.27 -6.25 23.27
C ALA A 210 -5.50 -6.65 22.42
N VAL A 211 -6.57 -5.85 22.44
CA VAL A 211 -7.79 -6.01 21.65
C VAL A 211 -7.63 -5.53 20.21
N LEU A 212 -6.81 -4.49 19.94
CA LEU A 212 -6.61 -3.98 18.57
C LEU A 212 -5.61 -4.85 17.77
N TYR A 213 -4.58 -5.40 18.44
CA TYR A 213 -3.55 -6.19 17.77
C TYR A 213 -4.04 -7.56 17.29
N ARG A 214 -4.89 -8.25 18.07
CA ARG A 214 -5.34 -9.61 17.74
C ARG A 214 -6.44 -9.65 16.67
N PHE A 215 -7.29 -8.63 16.60
CA PHE A 215 -8.45 -8.61 15.68
C PHE A 215 -8.15 -7.92 14.34
N THR A 216 -7.30 -6.90 14.32
CA THR A 216 -6.98 -6.16 13.09
C THR A 216 -5.98 -6.90 12.19
N GLN A 217 -5.10 -7.73 12.78
CA GLN A 217 -4.06 -8.49 12.07
C GLN A 217 -4.56 -9.79 11.44
N LEU A 218 -5.25 -10.64 12.21
CA LEU A 218 -5.59 -11.98 11.74
C LEU A 218 -6.64 -11.96 10.61
N ARG A 219 -7.54 -10.97 10.57
CA ARG A 219 -8.64 -10.95 9.59
C ARG A 219 -8.49 -9.99 8.42
N ARG A 220 -7.62 -8.97 8.48
CA ARG A 220 -7.40 -8.08 7.31
C ARG A 220 -6.60 -8.76 6.19
N CYS A 221 -5.69 -9.66 6.53
CA CYS A 221 -5.00 -10.49 5.52
C CYS A 221 -5.90 -11.64 5.02
N ILE A 222 -6.67 -12.29 5.91
CA ILE A 222 -7.63 -13.33 5.50
C ILE A 222 -8.70 -12.74 4.58
N PHE A 223 -9.20 -11.52 4.80
CA PHE A 223 -10.29 -10.98 3.97
C PHE A 223 -9.88 -10.73 2.50
N GLN A 224 -8.62 -10.35 2.26
CA GLN A 224 -8.09 -10.21 0.91
C GLN A 224 -7.81 -11.58 0.26
N GLN A 225 -7.64 -12.63 1.07
CA GLN A 225 -7.39 -13.99 0.62
C GLN A 225 -8.69 -14.81 0.45
N SER A 226 -9.74 -14.55 1.25
CA SER A 226 -11.05 -15.21 1.14
C SER A 226 -11.87 -14.72 -0.05
N LEU A 227 -11.62 -13.51 -0.55
CA LEU A 227 -12.13 -13.06 -1.85
C LEU A 227 -11.50 -13.82 -3.04
N LEU A 228 -10.29 -14.37 -2.87
CA LEU A 228 -9.67 -15.25 -3.87
C LEU A 228 -10.12 -16.72 -3.70
N VAL A 229 -10.37 -17.17 -2.46
CA VAL A 229 -10.87 -18.54 -2.19
C VAL A 229 -12.35 -18.71 -2.58
N GLN A 230 -13.19 -17.68 -2.45
CA GLN A 230 -14.58 -17.78 -2.93
C GLN A 230 -14.70 -17.98 -4.45
N HIS A 231 -13.65 -17.70 -5.23
CA HIS A 231 -13.62 -17.99 -6.65
C HIS A 231 -13.18 -19.43 -6.99
N SER A 232 -12.52 -20.14 -6.06
CA SER A 232 -12.12 -21.55 -6.23
C SER A 232 -13.21 -22.56 -5.84
N ASP A 233 -14.25 -22.12 -5.13
CA ASP A 233 -15.40 -22.97 -4.75
C ASP A 233 -16.50 -23.03 -5.83
N PHE A 234 -16.27 -22.42 -7.02
CA PHE A 234 -17.17 -22.45 -8.18
C PHE A 234 -16.77 -23.49 -9.25
N SER A 235 -15.92 -24.44 -8.91
CA SER A 235 -15.57 -25.59 -9.76
C SER A 235 -15.83 -26.90 -9.02
N LEU A 236 -17.10 -27.26 -8.94
CA LEU A 236 -17.65 -28.63 -8.98
C LEU A 236 -19.15 -28.58 -9.30
#